data_AF-A0A136KTW3-F1
#
_entry.id   AF-A0A136KTW3-F1
#
_cell.length_a   1.000
_cell.length_b   1.000
_cell.length_c   1.000
_cell.angle_alpha   90.00
_cell.angle_beta   90.00
_cell.angle_gamma   90.00
#
_symmetry.space_group_name_H-M   'P 1'
#
loop_
_entity.id
_entity.type
_entity.pdbx_description
1 polymer ?
#
loop_
_entity_poly.entity_id
_entity_poly.type
_entity_poly.pdbx_seq_one_letter_code
_entity_poly.pdbx_strand_id
1 'polypeptide(L)'
;MSDNDHESENVTMQPVSDEALLEDKNKVENNEEVKEEESFLSRFGKAFGNFIRILIRFIATALFIILIGAGLYYGIPFFYGKFIEPTQENTIRINEMENQISAVQTQQSDLDARLRAVENSIESYSASIKNLEDMQASIENQLQENNDKVLIELKHEVMLARAFDLLGRARLYLSQSNFGLAKEDVQRVRDLLFELQTETNDEVLNQVVARLDLALGNLPQFPVVASGDLEIAWQILISGEASVIPTSTSTSTPTPLVEAATPTPFDVPSVTPTP
;
A
#
# COMPACT_ATOMS: atom_id res chain seq x y z
N MET A 1 -28.48 43.84 -7.38
CA MET A 1 -27.66 45.00 -7.79
C MET A 1 -27.17 44.67 -9.19
N SER A 2 -27.85 45.25 -10.19
CA SER A 2 -27.55 45.36 -11.63
C SER A 2 -27.25 44.08 -12.42
N ASP A 3 -28.17 43.68 -13.30
CA ASP A 3 -28.36 44.16 -14.70
C ASP A 3 -27.28 43.58 -15.63
N ASN A 4 -27.64 42.65 -16.53
CA ASN A 4 -28.06 43.02 -17.88
C ASN A 4 -28.49 41.79 -18.68
N ASP A 5 -29.66 41.94 -19.30
CA ASP A 5 -30.39 40.98 -20.12
C ASP A 5 -30.02 41.08 -21.62
N HIS A 6 -30.60 40.15 -22.39
CA HIS A 6 -30.86 40.17 -23.84
C HIS A 6 -29.69 39.76 -24.77
N GLU A 7 -29.86 39.02 -25.88
CA GLU A 7 -31.07 38.66 -26.62
C GLU A 7 -30.77 37.50 -27.58
N SER A 8 -31.75 36.61 -27.72
CA SER A 8 -31.85 35.62 -28.78
C SER A 8 -32.80 36.14 -29.87
N GLU A 9 -32.33 36.33 -31.10
CA GLU A 9 -33.19 36.54 -32.28
C GLU A 9 -32.71 35.61 -33.40
N ASN A 10 -33.43 34.54 -33.73
CA ASN A 10 -34.69 34.46 -34.46
C ASN A 10 -34.51 34.49 -35.99
N VAL A 11 -34.67 33.28 -36.55
CA VAL A 11 -34.85 32.97 -37.97
C VAL A 11 -36.27 33.38 -38.38
N THR A 12 -36.45 34.27 -39.35
CA THR A 12 -37.63 34.16 -40.23
C THR A 12 -37.39 34.75 -41.60
N MET A 13 -37.59 33.91 -42.61
CA MET A 13 -37.79 34.27 -44.01
C MET A 13 -38.96 35.26 -44.16
N GLN A 14 -38.85 36.17 -45.12
CA GLN A 14 -40.02 36.71 -45.83
C GLN A 14 -39.77 36.72 -47.34
N PRO A 15 -40.73 36.24 -48.16
CA PRO A 15 -40.71 36.29 -49.61
C PRO A 15 -41.62 37.41 -50.17
N VAL A 16 -41.77 37.42 -51.50
CA VAL A 16 -42.81 38.13 -52.30
C VAL A 16 -42.48 39.65 -52.48
N SER A 17 -42.49 40.26 -53.66
CA SER A 17 -43.62 40.30 -54.61
C SER A 17 -43.21 40.89 -55.96
N ASP A 18 -43.75 40.30 -57.03
CA ASP A 18 -44.01 40.92 -58.33
C ASP A 18 -45.07 42.03 -58.19
N GLU A 19 -44.91 43.19 -58.83
CA GLU A 19 -46.06 43.93 -59.37
C GLU A 19 -45.65 44.95 -60.45
N ALA A 20 -46.49 45.00 -61.48
CA ALA A 20 -46.37 45.75 -62.72
C ALA A 20 -46.67 47.25 -62.56
N LEU A 21 -46.28 48.06 -63.55
CA LEU A 21 -47.21 48.99 -64.20
C LEU A 21 -46.64 49.65 -65.46
N LEU A 22 -47.43 49.54 -66.52
CA LEU A 22 -47.39 50.28 -67.78
C LEU A 22 -47.75 51.75 -67.54
N GLU A 23 -47.21 52.68 -68.34
CA GLU A 23 -48.05 53.78 -68.82
C GLU A 23 -47.63 54.29 -70.21
N ASP A 24 -48.57 54.11 -71.13
CA ASP A 24 -48.71 54.64 -72.48
C ASP A 24 -49.19 56.10 -72.43
N LYS A 25 -48.67 56.96 -73.30
CA LYS A 25 -49.42 58.14 -73.76
C LYS A 25 -48.96 58.63 -75.14
N ASN A 26 -49.69 58.13 -76.13
CA ASN A 26 -50.01 58.79 -77.40
C ASN A 26 -50.36 60.29 -77.25
N LYS A 27 -49.86 61.12 -78.18
CA LYS A 27 -50.59 62.32 -78.63
C LYS A 27 -50.34 62.54 -80.13
N VAL A 28 -51.46 62.65 -80.84
CA VAL A 28 -51.67 62.73 -82.28
C VAL A 28 -52.09 64.16 -82.67
N GLU A 29 -51.82 64.53 -83.94
CA GLU A 29 -52.40 65.62 -84.75
C GLU A 29 -51.99 67.09 -84.44
N ASN A 30 -51.84 68.04 -85.39
CA ASN A 30 -52.23 68.11 -86.82
C ASN A 30 -51.46 69.25 -87.56
N ASN A 31 -51.32 69.09 -88.89
CA ASN A 31 -51.22 70.06 -90.02
C ASN A 31 -50.61 71.48 -89.87
N GLU A 32 -49.66 71.81 -90.77
CA GLU A 32 -49.93 72.64 -91.98
C GLU A 32 -48.72 72.68 -92.94
N GLU A 33 -49.02 72.66 -94.24
CA GLU A 33 -48.10 72.66 -95.39
C GLU A 33 -47.31 73.97 -95.55
N VAL A 34 -46.04 73.89 -95.95
CA VAL A 34 -45.50 74.68 -97.09
C VAL A 34 -44.36 73.88 -97.75
N LYS A 35 -44.48 73.65 -99.06
CA LYS A 35 -43.45 73.05 -99.91
C LYS A 35 -42.41 74.12 -100.29
N GLU A 36 -41.13 73.85 -100.00
CA GLU A 36 -40.00 74.46 -100.71
C GLU A 36 -38.99 73.35 -101.08
N GLU A 37 -38.49 73.42 -102.32
CA GLU A 37 -37.75 72.36 -102.98
C GLU A 37 -36.34 72.17 -102.41
N GLU A 38 -36.09 71.01 -101.79
CA GLU A 38 -34.75 70.63 -101.33
C GLU A 38 -33.95 69.87 -102.42
N SER A 39 -32.88 70.52 -102.84
CA SER A 39 -31.81 70.10 -103.75
C SER A 39 -31.33 68.66 -103.60
N PHE A 40 -31.08 68.02 -104.74
CA PHE A 40 -30.55 66.65 -104.94
C PHE A 40 -29.28 66.30 -104.12
N LEU A 41 -28.53 67.29 -103.59
CA LEU A 41 -27.34 67.08 -102.76
C LEU A 41 -27.64 66.67 -101.30
N SER A 42 -28.82 66.98 -100.76
CA SER A 42 -29.24 66.60 -99.39
C SER A 42 -29.44 65.08 -99.22
N ARG A 43 -29.85 64.39 -100.29
CA ARG A 43 -30.11 62.94 -100.27
C ARG A 43 -28.83 62.10 -100.26
N PHE A 44 -27.70 62.63 -100.74
CA PHE A 44 -26.40 61.94 -100.70
C PHE A 44 -25.69 62.11 -99.34
N GLY A 45 -25.81 63.29 -98.71
CA GLY A 45 -25.23 63.56 -97.39
C GLY A 45 -25.91 62.80 -96.23
N LYS A 46 -27.24 62.61 -96.29
CA LYS A 46 -28.00 61.87 -95.26
C LYS A 46 -27.68 60.37 -95.25
N ALA A 47 -27.43 59.77 -96.41
CA ALA A 47 -27.02 58.36 -96.52
C ALA A 47 -25.57 58.15 -96.06
N PHE A 48 -24.65 59.04 -96.42
CA PHE A 48 -23.24 58.98 -95.99
C PHE A 48 -23.08 59.24 -94.48
N GLY A 49 -23.87 60.16 -93.91
CA GLY A 49 -23.91 60.39 -92.47
C GLY A 49 -24.40 59.17 -91.67
N ASN A 50 -25.43 58.47 -92.17
CA ASN A 50 -25.86 57.20 -91.57
C ASN A 50 -24.79 56.10 -91.71
N PHE A 51 -24.07 56.03 -92.82
CA PHE A 51 -22.98 55.07 -93.02
C PHE A 51 -21.81 55.30 -92.05
N ILE A 52 -21.35 56.55 -91.88
CA ILE A 52 -20.32 56.92 -90.88
C ILE A 52 -20.81 56.60 -89.45
N ARG A 53 -22.08 56.87 -89.14
CA ARG A 53 -22.66 56.58 -87.81
C ARG A 53 -22.70 55.09 -87.51
N ILE A 54 -23.00 54.26 -88.51
CA ILE A 54 -22.95 52.79 -88.42
C ILE A 54 -21.50 52.32 -88.24
N LEU A 55 -20.55 52.89 -89.00
CA LEU A 55 -19.13 52.54 -88.92
C LEU A 55 -18.52 52.87 -87.55
N ILE A 56 -18.83 54.05 -86.99
CA ILE A 56 -18.40 54.45 -85.64
C ILE A 56 -19.01 53.53 -84.58
N ARG A 57 -20.30 53.15 -84.72
CA ARG A 57 -20.92 52.16 -83.83
C ARG A 57 -20.21 50.82 -83.89
N PHE A 58 -19.81 50.38 -85.09
CA PHE A 58 -19.09 49.11 -85.28
C PHE A 58 -17.69 49.15 -84.66
N ILE A 59 -16.95 50.24 -84.86
CA ILE A 59 -15.62 50.46 -84.26
C ILE A 59 -15.70 50.56 -82.74
N ALA A 60 -16.67 51.29 -82.21
CA ALA A 60 -16.89 51.39 -80.77
C ALA A 60 -17.23 50.02 -80.16
N THR A 61 -18.06 49.23 -80.84
CA THR A 61 -18.39 47.87 -80.41
C THR A 61 -17.16 46.96 -80.47
N ALA A 62 -16.35 47.04 -81.53
CA ALA A 62 -15.11 46.28 -81.66
C ALA A 62 -14.09 46.64 -80.58
N LEU A 63 -13.92 47.94 -80.27
CA LEU A 63 -13.08 48.39 -79.16
C LEU A 63 -13.59 47.90 -77.81
N PHE A 64 -14.91 47.89 -77.61
CA PHE A 64 -15.51 47.39 -76.38
C PHE A 64 -15.23 45.89 -76.19
N ILE A 65 -15.34 45.10 -77.26
CA ILE A 65 -15.01 43.66 -77.24
C ILE A 65 -13.52 43.45 -76.97
N ILE A 66 -12.63 44.23 -77.59
CA ILE A 66 -11.18 44.16 -77.35
C ILE A 66 -10.84 44.53 -75.91
N LEU A 67 -11.50 45.55 -75.35
CA LEU A 67 -11.26 46.02 -73.98
C LEU A 67 -11.77 45.02 -72.94
N ILE A 68 -12.93 44.40 -73.17
CA ILE A 68 -13.42 43.28 -72.35
C ILE A 68 -12.48 42.09 -72.48
N GLY A 69 -12.06 41.75 -73.70
CA GLY A 69 -11.13 40.66 -73.96
C GLY A 69 -9.79 40.85 -73.24
N ALA A 70 -9.22 42.06 -73.28
CA ALA A 70 -8.01 42.42 -72.54
C ALA A 70 -8.27 42.42 -71.02
N GLY A 71 -9.40 42.93 -70.57
CA GLY A 71 -9.80 42.93 -69.16
C GLY A 71 -9.92 41.51 -68.59
N LEU A 72 -10.50 40.57 -69.33
CA LEU A 72 -10.57 39.16 -68.94
C LEU A 72 -9.19 38.49 -69.03
N TYR A 73 -8.45 38.74 -70.11
CA TYR A 73 -7.14 38.12 -70.34
C TYR A 73 -6.10 38.52 -69.27
N TYR A 74 -6.09 39.77 -68.82
CA TYR A 74 -5.17 40.25 -67.79
C TYR A 74 -5.76 40.23 -66.38
N GLY A 75 -7.08 40.41 -66.24
CA GLY A 75 -7.75 40.43 -64.95
C GLY A 75 -7.76 39.06 -64.27
N ILE A 76 -8.10 38.01 -65.02
CA ILE A 76 -8.13 36.65 -64.47
C ILE A 76 -6.77 36.27 -63.85
N PRO A 77 -5.62 36.29 -64.56
CA PRO A 77 -4.34 35.92 -63.96
C PRO A 77 -3.91 36.81 -62.78
N PHE A 78 -4.27 38.09 -62.77
CA PHE A 78 -3.97 39.00 -61.65
C PHE A 78 -4.76 38.65 -60.37
N PHE A 79 -6.04 38.30 -60.51
CA PHE A 79 -6.87 37.88 -59.38
C PHE A 79 -6.44 36.51 -58.82
N TYR A 80 -6.02 35.58 -59.68
CA TYR A 80 -5.54 34.26 -59.25
C TYR A 80 -4.28 34.37 -58.38
N GLY A 81 -3.27 35.14 -58.80
CA GLY A 81 -2.03 35.29 -58.00
C GLY A 81 -2.24 36.04 -56.68
N LYS A 82 -3.12 37.05 -56.65
CA LYS A 82 -3.27 37.89 -55.45
C LYS A 82 -4.19 37.32 -54.37
N PHE A 83 -5.20 36.53 -54.75
CA PHE A 83 -6.22 36.06 -53.80
C PHE A 83 -6.24 34.56 -53.57
N ILE A 84 -5.86 33.74 -54.54
CA ILE A 84 -5.95 32.27 -54.41
C ILE A 84 -4.67 31.72 -53.78
N GLU A 85 -3.50 32.23 -54.17
CA GLU A 85 -2.20 31.77 -53.66
C GLU A 85 -2.03 31.93 -52.13
N PRO A 86 -2.39 33.06 -51.49
CA PRO A 86 -2.26 33.21 -50.03
C PRO A 86 -3.19 32.27 -49.25
N THR A 87 -4.34 31.92 -49.81
CA THR A 87 -5.29 31.01 -49.15
C THR A 87 -4.81 29.57 -49.19
N GLN A 88 -4.09 29.16 -50.25
CA GLN A 88 -3.47 27.83 -50.31
C GLN A 88 -2.35 27.70 -49.28
N GLU A 89 -1.49 28.70 -49.15
CA GLU A 89 -0.39 28.70 -48.16
C GLU A 89 -0.93 28.70 -46.72
N ASN A 90 -1.96 29.52 -46.44
CA ASN A 90 -2.63 29.51 -45.14
C ASN A 90 -3.30 28.16 -44.85
N THR A 91 -3.91 27.52 -45.84
CA THR A 91 -4.52 26.19 -45.66
C THR A 91 -3.46 25.14 -45.32
N ILE A 92 -2.31 25.16 -46.01
CA ILE A 92 -1.18 24.25 -45.70
C ILE A 92 -0.67 24.50 -44.28
N ARG A 93 -0.51 25.76 -43.88
CA ARG A 93 -0.03 26.11 -42.54
C ARG A 93 -1.01 25.72 -41.43
N ILE A 94 -2.31 25.89 -41.67
CA ILE A 94 -3.35 25.45 -40.72
C ILE A 94 -3.32 23.93 -40.55
N ASN A 95 -3.26 23.18 -41.65
CA ASN A 95 -3.15 21.72 -41.59
C ASN A 95 -1.90 21.27 -40.82
N GLU A 96 -0.77 21.94 -41.02
CA GLU A 96 0.46 21.66 -40.27
C GLU A 96 0.30 21.97 -38.77
N MET A 97 -0.33 23.10 -38.42
CA MET A 97 -0.62 23.43 -37.03
C MET A 97 -1.59 22.42 -36.39
N GLU A 98 -2.62 21.97 -37.10
CA GLU A 98 -3.55 20.93 -36.65
C GLU A 98 -2.84 19.59 -36.41
N ASN A 99 -1.91 19.22 -37.29
CA ASN A 99 -1.08 18.03 -37.12
C ASN A 99 -0.18 18.16 -35.88
N GLN A 100 0.46 19.31 -35.69
CA GLN A 100 1.29 19.56 -34.50
C GLN A 100 0.46 19.55 -33.21
N ILE A 101 -0.72 20.16 -33.21
CA ILE A 101 -1.65 20.14 -32.07
C ILE A 101 -2.03 18.69 -31.74
N SER A 102 -2.37 17.89 -32.75
CA SER A 102 -2.72 16.47 -32.58
C SER A 102 -1.54 15.65 -32.03
N ALA A 103 -0.32 15.92 -32.51
CA ALA A 103 0.88 15.27 -32.03
C ALA A 103 1.19 15.63 -30.56
N VAL A 104 1.06 16.90 -30.19
CA VAL A 104 1.25 17.38 -28.81
C VAL A 104 0.18 16.80 -27.88
N GLN A 105 -1.09 16.75 -28.30
CA GLN A 105 -2.16 16.11 -27.52
C GLN A 105 -1.88 14.62 -27.29
N THR A 106 -1.38 13.92 -28.32
CA THR A 106 -0.99 12.52 -28.21
C THR A 106 0.16 12.35 -27.22
N GLN A 107 1.17 13.23 -27.29
CA GLN A 107 2.30 13.24 -26.36
C GLN A 107 1.87 13.52 -24.91
N GLN A 108 0.94 14.44 -24.69
CA GLN A 108 0.38 14.70 -23.36
C GLN A 108 -0.33 13.48 -22.79
N SER A 109 -1.15 12.82 -23.62
CA SER A 109 -1.84 11.58 -23.21
C SER A 109 -0.85 10.45 -22.85
N ASP A 110 0.23 10.29 -23.61
CA ASP A 110 1.30 9.33 -23.29
C ASP A 110 2.01 9.67 -21.97
N LEU A 111 2.35 10.95 -21.76
CA LEU A 111 2.98 11.40 -20.52
C LEU A 111 2.07 11.18 -19.31
N ASP A 112 0.79 11.48 -19.43
CA ASP A 112 -0.19 11.24 -18.36
C ASP A 112 -0.33 9.74 -18.04
N ALA A 113 -0.34 8.88 -19.06
CA ALA A 113 -0.36 7.44 -18.87
C ALA A 113 0.91 6.93 -18.16
N ARG A 114 2.08 7.45 -18.54
CA ARG A 114 3.35 7.13 -17.89
C ARG A 114 3.42 7.65 -16.46
N LEU A 115 2.89 8.84 -16.18
CA LEU A 115 2.82 9.43 -14.84
C LEU A 115 2.00 8.52 -13.91
N ARG A 116 0.80 8.11 -14.36
CA ARG A 116 -0.05 7.17 -13.62
C ARG A 116 0.62 5.82 -13.38
N ALA A 117 1.35 5.30 -14.37
CA ALA A 117 2.10 4.06 -14.21
C ALA A 117 3.20 4.18 -13.14
N VAL A 118 3.91 5.32 -13.12
CA VAL A 118 4.92 5.62 -12.10
C VAL A 118 4.28 5.79 -10.73
N GLU A 119 3.18 6.53 -10.60
CA GLU A 119 2.43 6.68 -9.33
C GLU A 119 2.01 5.32 -8.77
N ASN A 120 1.40 4.46 -9.60
CA ASN A 120 1.02 3.10 -9.20
C ASN A 120 2.23 2.25 -8.76
N SER A 121 3.37 2.39 -9.44
CA SER A 121 4.60 1.69 -9.06
C SER A 121 5.15 2.19 -7.72
N ILE A 122 5.08 3.50 -7.45
CA ILE A 122 5.51 4.10 -6.18
C ILE A 122 4.62 3.62 -5.04
N GLU A 123 3.30 3.59 -5.24
CA GLU A 123 2.37 3.03 -4.25
C GLU A 123 2.65 1.56 -3.95
N SER A 124 2.90 0.76 -4.99
CA SER A 124 3.23 -0.66 -4.85
C SER A 124 4.57 -0.87 -4.11
N TYR A 125 5.60 -0.08 -4.44
CA TYR A 125 6.88 -0.14 -3.75
C TYR A 125 6.78 0.34 -2.30
N SER A 126 6.03 1.41 -2.04
CA SER A 126 5.78 1.90 -0.68
C SER A 126 5.08 0.83 0.18
N ALA A 127 4.06 0.16 -0.37
CA ALA A 127 3.40 -0.96 0.30
C ALA A 127 4.36 -2.13 0.55
N SER A 128 5.25 -2.43 -0.40
CA SER A 128 6.24 -3.50 -0.27
C SER A 128 7.29 -3.18 0.80
N ILE A 129 7.78 -1.93 0.85
CA ILE A 129 8.72 -1.45 1.87
C ILE A 129 8.09 -1.57 3.26
N LYS A 130 6.84 -1.11 3.41
CA LYS A 130 6.11 -1.23 4.68
C LYS A 130 5.97 -2.69 5.14
N ASN A 131 5.65 -3.60 4.22
CA ASN A 131 5.56 -5.02 4.54
C ASN A 131 6.92 -5.60 4.99
N LEU A 132 8.02 -5.18 4.34
CA LEU A 132 9.37 -5.59 4.76
C LEU A 132 9.74 -5.04 6.13
N GLU A 133 9.36 -3.80 6.45
CA GLU A 133 9.55 -3.20 7.78
C GLU A 133 8.77 -3.95 8.86
N ASP A 134 7.49 -4.28 8.59
CA ASP A 134 6.65 -5.06 9.49
C ASP A 134 7.23 -6.48 9.71
N MET A 135 7.73 -7.11 8.65
CA MET A 135 8.37 -8.42 8.73
C MET A 135 9.68 -8.36 9.53
N GLN A 136 10.50 -7.33 9.32
CA GLN A 136 11.75 -7.12 10.06
C GLN A 136 11.47 -6.92 11.55
N ALA A 137 10.48 -6.10 11.90
CA ALA A 137 10.07 -5.89 13.29
C ALA A 137 9.57 -7.19 13.94
N SER A 138 8.83 -8.02 13.18
CA SER A 138 8.35 -9.32 13.65
C SER A 138 9.51 -10.29 13.92
N ILE A 139 10.48 -10.39 13.01
CA ILE A 139 11.66 -11.26 13.16
C ILE A 139 12.51 -10.80 14.34
N GLU A 140 12.74 -9.50 14.51
CA GLU A 140 13.51 -8.97 15.63
C GLU A 140 12.86 -9.29 16.97
N ASN A 141 11.54 -9.10 17.09
CA ASN A 141 10.78 -9.46 18.29
C ASN A 141 10.86 -10.98 18.57
N GLN A 142 10.72 -11.82 17.54
CA GLN A 142 10.85 -13.26 17.70
C GLN A 142 12.27 -13.68 18.11
N LEU A 143 13.30 -13.04 17.54
CA LEU A 143 14.68 -13.33 17.89
C LEU A 143 14.97 -12.94 19.35
N GLN A 144 14.49 -11.77 19.77
CA GLN A 144 14.63 -11.31 21.15
C GLN A 144 13.90 -12.23 22.13
N GLU A 145 12.64 -12.57 21.85
CA GLU A 145 11.85 -13.48 22.69
C GLU A 145 12.50 -14.88 22.77
N ASN A 146 12.99 -15.41 21.64
CA ASN A 146 13.69 -16.69 21.63
C ASN A 146 15.02 -16.65 22.38
N ASN A 147 15.80 -15.58 22.22
CA ASN A 147 17.05 -15.40 22.96
C ASN A 147 16.79 -15.35 24.47
N ASP A 148 15.80 -14.60 24.92
CA ASP A 148 15.44 -14.50 26.34
C ASP A 148 15.00 -15.85 26.89
N LYS A 149 14.15 -16.59 26.15
CA LYS A 149 13.74 -17.95 26.52
C LYS A 149 14.92 -18.91 26.62
N VAL A 150 15.81 -18.91 25.63
CA VAL A 150 16.99 -19.80 25.61
C VAL A 150 17.95 -19.45 26.75
N LEU A 151 18.14 -18.17 27.06
CA LEU A 151 18.98 -17.74 28.17
C LEU A 151 18.41 -18.16 29.52
N ILE A 152 17.09 -18.05 29.71
CA ILE A 152 16.41 -18.51 30.94
C ILE A 152 16.53 -20.03 31.06
N GLU A 153 16.26 -20.77 29.99
CA GLU A 153 16.35 -22.23 29.96
C GLU A 153 17.79 -22.70 30.26
N LEU A 154 18.78 -22.09 29.62
CA LEU A 154 20.20 -22.41 29.85
C LEU A 154 20.62 -22.07 31.28
N LYS A 155 20.18 -20.92 31.82
CA LYS A 155 20.44 -20.54 33.21
C LYS A 155 19.88 -21.59 34.16
N HIS A 156 18.64 -22.03 33.93
CA HIS A 156 17.98 -23.07 34.70
C HIS A 156 18.75 -24.40 34.66
N GLU A 157 19.12 -24.88 33.46
CA GLU A 157 19.88 -26.12 33.29
C GLU A 157 21.24 -26.08 34.00
N VAL A 158 22.00 -24.99 33.84
CA VAL A 158 23.31 -24.82 34.47
C VAL A 158 23.20 -24.79 36.00
N MET A 159 22.21 -24.06 36.52
CA MET A 159 22.01 -23.96 37.97
C MET A 159 21.53 -25.29 38.57
N LEU A 160 20.65 -26.03 37.88
CA LEU A 160 20.24 -27.38 38.29
C LEU A 160 21.41 -28.37 38.27
N ALA A 161 22.21 -28.39 37.20
CA ALA A 161 23.39 -29.25 37.12
C ALA A 161 24.38 -28.94 38.26
N ARG A 162 24.57 -27.66 38.58
CA ARG A 162 25.41 -27.23 39.70
C ARG A 162 24.83 -27.64 41.06
N ALA A 163 23.51 -27.53 41.22
CA ALA A 163 22.81 -27.99 42.42
C ALA A 163 22.99 -29.51 42.63
N PHE A 164 22.89 -30.31 41.57
CA PHE A 164 23.11 -31.76 41.64
C PHE A 164 24.54 -32.13 42.05
N ASP A 165 25.55 -31.46 41.48
CA ASP A 165 26.96 -31.68 41.84
C ASP A 165 27.22 -31.39 43.33
N LEU A 166 26.74 -30.24 43.81
CA LEU A 166 26.88 -29.84 45.20
C LEU A 166 26.11 -30.76 46.16
N LEU A 167 24.91 -31.22 45.78
CA LEU A 167 24.15 -32.21 46.55
C LEU A 167 24.87 -33.55 46.65
N GLY A 168 25.43 -34.04 45.54
CA GLY A 168 26.23 -35.26 45.51
C GLY A 168 27.44 -35.15 46.44
N ARG A 169 28.12 -34.00 46.43
CA ARG A 169 29.24 -33.71 47.32
C ARG A 169 28.83 -33.61 48.79
N ALA A 170 27.72 -32.93 49.10
CA ALA A 170 27.18 -32.85 50.46
C ALA A 170 26.85 -34.23 51.04
N ARG A 171 26.25 -35.12 50.23
CA ARG A 171 25.96 -36.51 50.61
C ARG A 171 27.24 -37.30 50.89
N LEU A 172 28.29 -37.11 50.08
CA LEU A 172 29.60 -37.71 50.32
C LEU A 172 30.22 -37.19 51.63
N TYR A 173 30.11 -35.88 51.90
CA TYR A 173 30.59 -35.31 53.16
C TYR A 173 29.83 -35.83 54.38
N LEU A 174 28.52 -36.08 54.25
CA LEU A 174 27.73 -36.70 55.32
C LEU A 174 28.19 -38.13 55.64
N SER A 175 28.49 -38.94 54.62
CA SER A 175 28.97 -40.31 54.83
C SER A 175 30.38 -40.36 55.43
N GLN A 176 31.18 -39.31 55.21
CA GLN A 176 32.51 -39.14 55.79
C GLN A 176 32.52 -38.45 57.15
N SER A 177 31.35 -38.15 57.74
CA SER A 177 31.21 -37.37 58.98
C SER A 177 31.78 -35.94 58.92
N ASN A 178 31.93 -35.38 57.72
CA ASN A 178 32.42 -34.02 57.46
C ASN A 178 31.25 -33.01 57.44
N PHE A 179 30.53 -32.88 58.56
CA PHE A 179 29.23 -32.17 58.60
C PHE A 179 29.30 -30.66 58.32
N GLY A 180 30.42 -30.00 58.61
CA GLY A 180 30.60 -28.57 58.32
C GLY A 180 30.63 -28.29 56.81
N LEU A 181 31.40 -29.08 56.07
CA LEU A 181 31.49 -28.99 54.61
C LEU A 181 30.17 -29.41 53.95
N ALA A 182 29.50 -30.44 54.49
CA ALA A 182 28.17 -30.82 54.04
C ALA A 182 27.18 -29.66 54.19
N LYS A 183 27.15 -29.01 55.36
CA LYS A 183 26.26 -27.87 55.61
C LYS A 183 26.52 -26.70 54.65
N GLU A 184 27.79 -26.39 54.39
CA GLU A 184 28.17 -25.33 53.45
C GLU A 184 27.66 -25.62 52.03
N ASP A 185 27.77 -26.86 51.57
CA ASP A 185 27.29 -27.24 50.25
C ASP A 185 25.76 -27.28 50.15
N VAL A 186 25.07 -27.75 51.19
CA VAL A 186 23.60 -27.70 51.24
C VAL A 186 23.12 -26.25 51.23
N GLN A 187 23.80 -25.34 51.94
CA GLN A 187 23.47 -23.92 51.93
C GLN A 187 23.61 -23.32 50.53
N ARG A 188 24.71 -23.63 49.83
CA ARG A 188 24.92 -23.17 48.45
C ARG A 188 23.86 -23.68 47.48
N VAL A 189 23.47 -24.95 47.60
CA VAL A 189 22.38 -25.53 46.80
C VAL A 189 21.08 -24.78 47.07
N ARG A 190 20.76 -24.58 48.35
CA ARG A 190 19.55 -23.89 48.78
C ARG A 190 19.50 -22.47 48.21
N ASP A 191 20.60 -21.73 48.27
CA ASP A 191 20.66 -20.36 47.75
C ASP A 191 20.51 -20.32 46.22
N LEU A 192 21.15 -21.25 45.48
CA LEU A 192 21.00 -21.38 44.02
C LEU A 192 19.55 -21.73 43.62
N LEU A 193 18.94 -22.71 44.28
CA LEU A 193 17.58 -23.13 43.97
C LEU A 193 16.54 -22.10 44.39
N PHE A 194 16.81 -21.34 45.47
CA PHE A 194 15.95 -20.22 45.87
C PHE A 194 16.00 -19.07 44.85
N GLU A 195 17.16 -18.78 44.27
CA GLU A 195 17.26 -17.80 43.17
C GLU A 195 16.42 -18.25 41.95
N LEU A 196 16.54 -19.51 41.52
CA LEU A 196 15.71 -20.07 40.45
C LEU A 196 14.21 -20.06 40.78
N GLN A 197 13.86 -20.37 42.03
CA GLN A 197 12.48 -20.37 42.52
C GLN A 197 11.85 -18.98 42.36
N THR A 198 12.58 -17.91 42.67
CA THR A 198 12.06 -16.53 42.52
C THR A 198 11.83 -16.12 41.07
N GLU A 199 12.50 -16.77 40.12
CA GLU A 199 12.40 -16.48 38.69
C GLU A 199 11.27 -17.30 38.01
N THR A 200 11.11 -18.57 38.38
CA THR A 200 10.18 -19.50 37.71
C THR A 200 8.88 -19.76 38.49
N ASN A 201 8.86 -19.52 39.81
CA ASN A 201 7.76 -19.85 40.72
C ASN A 201 7.30 -21.32 40.63
N ASP A 202 8.27 -22.23 40.48
CA ASP A 202 8.03 -23.67 40.35
C ASP A 202 7.70 -24.32 41.71
N GLU A 203 6.59 -25.05 41.78
CA GLU A 203 6.14 -25.77 42.97
C GLU A 203 7.12 -26.88 43.38
N VAL A 204 7.80 -27.51 42.42
CA VAL A 204 8.79 -28.56 42.69
C VAL A 204 10.00 -27.95 43.42
N LEU A 205 10.51 -26.81 42.94
CA LEU A 205 11.61 -26.09 43.59
C LEU A 205 11.24 -25.64 45.01
N ASN A 206 9.99 -25.20 45.24
CA ASN A 206 9.50 -24.85 46.57
C ASN A 206 9.66 -26.02 47.56
N GLN A 207 9.29 -27.23 47.13
CA GLN A 207 9.38 -28.42 47.97
C GLN A 207 10.82 -28.85 48.21
N VAL A 208 11.67 -28.79 47.18
CA VAL A 208 13.11 -29.09 47.32
C VAL A 208 13.75 -28.13 48.32
N VAL A 209 13.55 -26.82 48.17
CA VAL A 209 14.09 -25.81 49.10
C VAL A 209 13.61 -26.06 50.54
N ALA A 210 12.33 -26.36 50.73
CA ALA A 210 11.79 -26.68 52.06
C ALA A 210 12.47 -27.91 52.69
N ARG A 211 12.77 -28.95 51.89
CA ARG A 211 13.52 -30.12 52.37
C ARG A 211 14.98 -29.80 52.68
N LEU A 212 15.62 -28.94 51.90
CA LEU A 212 16.99 -28.48 52.17
C LEU A 212 17.07 -27.65 53.46
N ASP A 213 16.07 -26.81 53.72
CA ASP A 213 15.98 -26.03 54.97
C ASP A 213 15.82 -26.96 56.20
N LEU A 214 15.05 -28.05 56.09
CA LEU A 214 14.98 -29.09 57.12
C LEU A 214 16.33 -29.78 57.34
N ALA A 215 17.02 -30.15 56.26
CA ALA A 215 18.36 -30.74 56.35
C ALA A 215 19.37 -29.80 57.01
N LEU A 216 19.35 -28.50 56.68
CA LEU A 216 20.20 -27.47 57.29
C LEU A 216 19.93 -27.28 58.78
N GLY A 217 18.66 -27.35 59.19
CA GLY A 217 18.24 -27.30 60.59
C GLY A 217 18.72 -28.51 61.40
N ASN A 218 18.79 -29.67 60.76
CA ASN A 218 19.25 -30.92 61.37
C ASN A 218 20.78 -31.04 61.45
N LEU A 219 21.56 -30.25 60.70
CA LEU A 219 23.03 -30.29 60.72
C LEU A 219 23.69 -29.31 61.71
N PRO A 220 24.70 -29.74 62.51
CA PRO A 220 25.29 -31.10 62.59
C PRO A 220 24.66 -32.09 63.58
N GLN A 221 23.65 -31.69 64.38
CA GLN A 221 23.17 -32.48 65.53
C GLN A 221 22.52 -33.83 65.18
N PHE A 222 21.83 -33.91 64.04
CA PHE A 222 21.08 -35.09 63.59
C PHE A 222 21.45 -35.46 62.15
N PRO A 223 22.68 -35.95 61.90
CA PRO A 223 23.20 -36.16 60.55
C PRO A 223 22.46 -37.24 59.76
N VAL A 224 21.91 -38.26 60.44
CA VAL A 224 21.10 -39.31 59.80
C VAL A 224 19.78 -38.74 59.27
N VAL A 225 19.10 -37.90 60.06
CA VAL A 225 17.84 -37.25 59.64
C VAL A 225 18.11 -36.30 58.48
N ALA A 226 19.15 -35.46 58.59
CA ALA A 226 19.56 -34.56 57.52
C ALA A 226 19.88 -35.30 56.20
N SER A 227 20.52 -36.48 56.27
CA SER A 227 20.78 -37.29 55.08
C SER A 227 19.51 -37.83 54.42
N GLY A 228 18.48 -38.14 55.21
CA GLY A 228 17.17 -38.54 54.69
C GLY A 228 16.45 -37.39 53.99
N ASP A 229 16.46 -36.20 54.59
CA ASP A 229 15.87 -34.99 53.98
C ASP A 229 16.58 -34.62 52.66
N LEU A 230 17.91 -34.77 52.60
CA LEU A 230 18.69 -34.55 51.38
C LEU A 230 18.40 -35.56 50.28
N GLU A 231 18.20 -36.84 50.63
CA GLU A 231 17.79 -37.85 49.66
C GLU A 231 16.42 -37.53 49.08
N ILE A 232 15.46 -37.12 49.92
CA ILE A 232 14.12 -36.73 49.45
C ILE A 232 14.21 -35.50 48.54
N ALA A 233 14.98 -34.47 48.94
CA ALA A 233 15.21 -33.28 48.11
C ALA A 233 15.80 -33.64 46.73
N TRP A 234 16.79 -34.54 46.72
CA TRP A 234 17.41 -35.01 45.48
C TRP A 234 16.43 -35.83 44.62
N GLN A 235 15.61 -36.69 45.23
CA GLN A 235 14.58 -37.47 44.54
C GLN A 235 13.52 -36.59 43.89
N ILE A 236 13.06 -35.54 44.57
CA ILE A 236 12.11 -34.57 44.00
C ILE A 236 12.75 -33.83 42.82
N LEU A 237 14.02 -33.45 42.94
CA LEU A 237 14.73 -32.72 41.89
C LEU A 237 14.95 -33.58 40.64
N ILE A 238 15.21 -34.89 40.79
CA ILE A 238 15.42 -35.80 39.65
C ILE A 238 14.10 -36.29 39.03
N SER A 239 13.05 -36.46 39.83
CA SER A 239 11.74 -36.88 39.32
C SER A 239 11.01 -35.73 38.63
N GLY A 240 11.29 -34.47 39.01
CA GLY A 240 10.52 -33.32 38.55
C GLY A 240 9.06 -33.34 39.03
N GLU A 241 8.75 -34.19 40.01
CA GLU A 241 7.41 -34.37 40.55
C GLU A 241 7.36 -33.86 41.98
N ALA A 242 6.38 -33.01 42.27
CA ALA A 242 6.11 -32.51 43.59
C ALA A 242 5.66 -33.68 44.51
N SER A 243 6.52 -34.10 45.44
CA SER A 243 6.21 -35.18 46.37
C SER A 243 5.24 -34.70 47.45
N VAL A 244 4.07 -35.32 47.54
CA VAL A 244 3.17 -35.20 48.68
C VAL A 244 3.88 -35.72 49.94
N ILE A 245 4.37 -34.80 50.76
CA ILE A 245 5.08 -35.10 52.00
C ILE A 245 4.20 -35.99 52.91
N PRO A 246 4.55 -37.26 53.20
CA PRO A 246 3.97 -37.92 54.35
C PRO A 246 4.63 -37.29 55.58
N THR A 247 3.93 -36.36 56.21
CA THR A 247 4.21 -35.93 57.58
C THR A 247 4.32 -37.19 58.43
N SER A 248 5.54 -37.49 58.88
CA SER A 248 5.77 -38.54 59.87
C SER A 248 5.20 -38.04 61.20
N THR A 249 3.89 -38.18 61.36
CA THR A 249 3.24 -38.09 62.67
C THR A 249 3.77 -39.27 63.48
N SER A 250 4.71 -38.98 64.38
CA SER A 250 5.07 -39.85 65.48
C SER A 250 3.87 -39.96 66.41
N THR A 251 2.92 -40.84 66.07
CA THR A 251 1.90 -41.31 67.00
C THR A 251 2.63 -42.17 68.03
N SER A 252 2.93 -41.57 69.18
CA SER A 252 3.21 -42.29 70.41
C SER A 252 1.93 -43.02 70.81
N THR A 253 1.86 -44.31 70.49
CA THR A 253 0.83 -45.20 71.03
C THR A 253 1.08 -45.35 72.53
N PRO A 254 0.15 -44.93 73.42
CA PRO A 254 0.30 -45.21 74.84
C PRO A 254 0.07 -46.70 75.08
N THR A 255 1.05 -47.33 75.73
CA THR A 255 0.97 -48.65 76.33
C THR A 255 -0.21 -48.72 77.31
N PRO A 256 -1.17 -49.65 77.16
CA PRO A 256 -2.01 -50.03 78.27
C PRO A 256 -1.29 -51.11 79.09
N LEU A 257 -1.01 -50.75 80.34
CA LEU A 257 -0.65 -51.65 81.43
C LEU A 257 -1.81 -52.65 81.64
N VAL A 258 -1.56 -53.94 81.47
CA VAL A 258 -2.39 -54.99 82.06
C VAL A 258 -1.49 -56.00 82.76
N GLU A 259 -1.73 -56.09 84.06
CA GLU A 259 -1.08 -56.90 85.06
C GLU A 259 -1.68 -58.33 85.09
N ALA A 260 -0.81 -59.31 85.35
CA ALA A 260 -1.07 -60.67 85.88
C ALA A 260 -1.91 -61.69 85.07
N ALA A 261 -1.25 -62.76 84.61
CA ALA A 261 -1.32 -64.09 85.25
C ALA A 261 -0.43 -65.12 84.51
N THR A 262 0.52 -65.72 85.24
CA THR A 262 1.19 -67.00 84.93
C THR A 262 0.18 -68.15 85.16
N PRO A 263 0.21 -69.27 84.40
CA PRO A 263 1.14 -70.35 84.75
C PRO A 263 1.83 -71.03 83.55
N THR A 264 3.07 -71.46 83.80
CA THR A 264 3.85 -72.46 83.05
C THR A 264 3.07 -73.79 82.97
N PRO A 265 3.30 -74.62 81.93
CA PRO A 265 4.24 -75.72 82.14
C PRO A 265 5.20 -75.97 80.96
N PHE A 266 6.39 -76.40 81.38
CA PHE A 266 7.45 -77.12 80.67
C PHE A 266 7.05 -77.88 79.40
N ASP A 267 7.88 -77.75 78.36
CA ASP A 267 8.50 -78.92 77.72
C ASP A 267 9.86 -78.54 77.11
N VAL A 268 10.87 -79.34 77.47
CA VAL A 268 12.25 -79.31 76.95
C VAL A 268 12.39 -80.53 76.05
N PRO A 269 12.96 -80.40 74.86
CA PRO A 269 14.29 -80.98 74.63
C PRO A 269 15.09 -80.13 73.62
N SER A 270 16.39 -80.25 73.40
CA SER A 270 17.53 -80.96 73.98
C SER A 270 18.68 -80.42 73.14
N VAL A 271 19.71 -79.90 73.79
CA VAL A 271 20.99 -79.61 73.14
C VAL A 271 21.66 -80.93 72.74
N THR A 272 22.25 -81.00 71.54
CA THR A 272 23.48 -81.77 71.31
C THR A 272 24.31 -81.08 70.22
N PRO A 273 25.56 -80.70 70.51
CA PRO A 273 26.53 -80.14 69.56
C PRO A 273 27.50 -81.20 68.99
N THR A 274 28.42 -80.72 68.15
CA THR A 274 29.80 -81.24 67.95
C THR A 274 29.97 -82.31 66.85
N PRO A 275 31.16 -82.51 66.25
CA PRO A 275 32.40 -81.70 66.13
C PRO A 275 32.69 -81.19 64.70
#